data_AF-A0A3D4DU88-F1
#
_entry.id   AF-A0A3D4DU88-F1
#
_cell.length_a   1.000
_cell.length_b   1.000
_cell.length_c   1.000
_cell.angle_alpha   90.00
_cell.angle_beta   90.00
_cell.angle_gamma   90.00
#
_symmetry.space_group_name_H-M   'P 1'
#
loop_
_entity.id
_entity.type
_entity.pdbx_description
1 polymer ?
#
loop_
_entity_poly.entity_id
_entity_poly.type
_entity_poly.pdbx_seq_one_letter_code
_entity_poly.pdbx_strand_id
1 'polypeptide(L)' 'MRNAAAVLGIIAGVIGMFVGLFGYGWTSLVADNPEVGEALFNFQSPGFVRFVSIAGPVLAIAGGAMARYRALWGG' A
#
# COMPACT_ATOMS: atom_id res chain seq x y z
N MET A 1 -14.68 7.82 -19.70
CA MET A 1 -13.50 7.09 -19.18
C MET A 1 -13.69 6.53 -17.76
N ARG A 2 -14.91 6.59 -17.18
CA ARG A 2 -15.33 5.93 -15.91
C ARG A 2 -14.84 4.50 -15.61
N ASN A 3 -14.80 3.59 -16.58
CA ASN A 3 -14.35 2.21 -16.34
C ASN A 3 -12.83 2.12 -16.19
N ALA A 4 -12.08 3.00 -16.86
CA ALA A 4 -10.63 3.02 -16.77
C ALA A 4 -10.19 3.42 -15.35
N ALA A 5 -10.84 4.41 -14.74
CA ALA A 5 -10.52 4.82 -13.37
C ALA A 5 -10.73 3.69 -12.34
N ALA A 6 -11.81 2.91 -12.49
CA ALA A 6 -12.05 1.75 -11.64
C ALA A 6 -10.98 0.66 -11.82
N VAL A 7 -10.59 0.36 -13.07
CA VAL A 7 -9.55 -0.62 -13.38
C VAL A 7 -8.19 -0.17 -12.85
N LEU A 8 -7.84 1.12 -13.01
CA LEU A 8 -6.59 1.66 -12.49
C LEU A 8 -6.52 1.62 -10.97
N GLY A 9 -7.63 1.88 -10.25
CA GLY A 9 -7.66 1.74 -8.79
C GLY A 9 -7.50 0.30 -8.31
N ILE A 10 -8.03 -0.68 -9.06
CA ILE A 10 -7.79 -2.10 -8.79
C ILE A 10 -6.31 -2.45 -9.01
N ILE A 11 -5.72 -2.04 -10.13
CA ILE A 11 -4.31 -2.28 -10.44
C ILE A 11 -3.41 -1.65 -9.37
N ALA A 12 -3.65 -0.38 -9.03
CA ALA A 12 -2.91 0.32 -7.98
C ALA A 12 -3.08 -0.36 -6.62
N GLY A 13 -4.28 -0.84 -6.31
CA GLY A 13 -4.55 -1.62 -5.09
C GLY A 13 -3.78 -2.93 -5.02
N VAL A 14 -3.75 -3.68 -6.12
CA VAL A 14 -3.00 -4.95 -6.21
C VAL A 14 -1.49 -4.70 -6.09
N ILE A 15 -0.95 -3.74 -6.84
CA ILE A 15 0.47 -3.36 -6.73
C ILE A 15 0.78 -2.89 -5.31
N GLY A 16 -0.06 -2.04 -4.74
CA GLY A 16 0.06 -1.59 -3.36
C GLY A 16 0.07 -2.76 -2.39
N MET A 17 -0.76 -3.78 -2.60
CA MET A 17 -0.82 -4.95 -1.72
C MET A 17 0.49 -5.73 -1.75
N PHE A 18 1.10 -5.91 -2.93
CA PHE A 18 2.44 -6.50 -3.03
C PHE A 18 3.46 -5.68 -2.25
N VAL A 19 3.54 -4.37 -2.51
CA VAL A 19 4.49 -3.47 -1.83
C VAL A 19 4.25 -3.46 -0.31
N GLY A 20 3.00 -3.41 0.12
CA GLY A 20 2.61 -3.45 1.53
C GLY A 20 2.96 -4.76 2.21
N LEU A 21 2.79 -5.90 1.53
CA LEU A 21 3.18 -7.20 2.07
C LEU A 21 4.69 -7.25 2.36
N PHE A 22 5.51 -6.76 1.42
CA PHE A 22 6.96 -6.66 1.63
C PHE A 22 7.33 -5.63 2.71
N GLY A 23 6.67 -4.48 2.74
CA GLY A 23 6.90 -3.45 3.76
C GLY A 23 6.57 -3.94 5.17
N TYR A 24 5.38 -4.52 5.36
CA TYR A 24 4.98 -5.12 6.61
C TYR A 24 5.92 -6.27 7.00
N GLY A 25 6.19 -7.19 6.06
CA GLY A 25 7.07 -8.35 6.26
C GLY A 25 8.49 -7.96 6.67
N TRP A 26 9.07 -6.93 6.06
CA TRP A 26 10.39 -6.44 6.44
C TRP A 26 10.38 -5.86 7.85
N THR A 27 9.37 -5.04 8.19
CA THR A 27 9.27 -4.49 9.55
C THR A 27 9.03 -5.55 10.62
N SER A 28 8.40 -6.69 10.31
CA SER A 28 8.24 -7.81 11.25
C SER A 28 9.54 -8.59 11.39
N LEU A 29 10.23 -8.88 10.28
CA LEU A 29 11.49 -9.61 10.30
C LEU A 29 12.56 -8.88 11.12
N VAL A 30 12.69 -7.57 10.93
CA VAL A 30 13.62 -6.73 11.69
C VAL A 30 13.24 -6.63 13.17
N ALA A 31 11.94 -6.64 13.49
CA ALA A 31 11.48 -6.62 14.87
C ALA A 31 11.78 -7.93 15.61
N ASP A 32 11.67 -9.06 14.90
CA ASP A 32 11.90 -10.39 15.47
C ASP A 32 13.39 -10.80 15.44
N ASN A 33 14.22 -10.13 14.62
CA ASN A 33 15.66 -10.39 14.47
C ASN A 33 16.46 -9.08 14.59
N PRO A 34 16.80 -8.64 15.81
CA PRO A 34 17.51 -7.38 16.05
C PRO A 34 18.87 -7.28 15.33
N GLU A 35 19.59 -8.39 15.22
CA GLU A 35 20.88 -8.48 14.53
C GLU A 35 20.76 -8.11 13.04
N VAL A 36 19.62 -8.43 12.42
CA VAL A 36 19.33 -8.07 11.02
C VAL A 36 19.05 -6.57 10.90
N GLY A 37 18.41 -5.97 11.91
CA GLY A 37 18.15 -4.54 11.97
C GLY A 37 19.39 -3.67 12.17
N GLU A 38 20.44 -4.21 12.80
CA GLU A 38 21.74 -3.54 12.96
C GLU A 38 22.60 -3.65 11.69
N ALA A 39 22.51 -4.77 10.96
CA ALA A 39 23.27 -5.02 9.75
C ALA A 39 22.61 -4.48 8.46
N LEU A 40 21.29 -4.30 8.44
CA LEU A 40 20.51 -3.87 7.27
C LEU A 40 19.68 -2.61 7.57
N PHE A 41 19.05 -2.04 6.54
CA PHE A 41 18.22 -0.84 6.67
C PHE A 41 17.08 -1.03 7.67
N ASN A 42 17.13 -0.26 8.77
CA ASN A 42 16.06 -0.13 9.76
C ASN A 42 15.10 1.02 9.38
N PHE A 43 13.84 0.91 9.81
CA PHE A 43 12.85 1.96 9.59
C PHE A 43 12.75 2.90 10.79
N GLN A 44 12.65 4.20 10.51
CA GLN A 44 12.44 5.22 11.55
C GLN A 44 11.08 5.07 12.24
N SER A 45 10.05 4.57 11.53
CA SER A 45 8.68 4.45 12.04
C SER A 45 8.01 3.15 11.57
N PRO A 46 8.38 1.97 12.14
CA PRO A 46 7.85 0.68 11.71
C PRO A 46 6.32 0.59 11.80
N GLY A 47 5.72 1.20 12.82
CA GLY A 47 4.26 1.22 12.99
C GLY A 47 3.53 1.96 11.86
N PHE A 48 4.11 3.07 11.39
CA PHE A 48 3.54 3.81 10.26
C PHE A 48 3.64 3.00 8.96
N VAL A 49 4.80 2.36 8.72
CA VAL A 49 5.00 1.49 7.55
C VAL A 49 3.99 0.33 7.54
N ARG A 50 3.78 -0.32 8.69
CA ARG A 50 2.77 -1.40 8.82
C ARG A 50 1.35 -0.91 8.56
N PHE A 51 1.00 0.26 9.08
CA PHE A 51 -0.33 0.85 8.84
C PHE A 51 -0.55 1.15 7.35
N VAL A 52 0.39 1.87 6.71
CA VAL A 52 0.26 2.24 5.29
C VAL A 52 0.30 1.04 4.37
N SER A 53 1.02 -0.01 4.75
CA SER A 53 1.08 -1.29 4.01
C SER A 53 -0.30 -1.95 3.85
N ILE A 54 -1.22 -1.70 4.78
CA ILE A 54 -2.60 -2.22 4.73
C ILE A 54 -3.56 -1.15 4.24
N ALA A 55 -3.45 0.07 4.77
CA ALA A 55 -4.36 1.17 4.45
C ALA A 55 -4.22 1.63 2.99
N GLY A 56 -3.00 1.74 2.46
CA GLY A 56 -2.74 2.21 1.10
C GLY A 56 -3.46 1.38 0.02
N PRO A 57 -3.29 0.04 -0.02
CA PRO A 57 -3.97 -0.83 -0.97
C PRO A 57 -5.49 -0.71 -0.90
N VAL A 58 -6.03 -0.70 0.32
CA VAL A 58 -7.47 -0.56 0.56
C VAL A 58 -7.99 0.78 0.03
N LEU A 59 -7.29 1.87 0.31
CA LEU A 59 -7.65 3.21 -0.16
C LEU A 59 -7.56 3.34 -1.69
N ALA A 60 -6.60 2.67 -2.34
CA ALA A 60 -6.49 2.65 -3.79
C ALA A 60 -7.69 1.95 -4.45
N ILE A 61 -8.11 0.79 -3.92
CA ILE A 61 -9.28 0.07 -4.41
C ILE A 61 -10.55 0.88 -4.16
N ALA A 62 -10.71 1.44 -2.95
CA ALA A 62 -11.84 2.27 -2.60
C ALA A 62 -11.92 3.52 -3.50
N GLY A 63 -10.79 4.18 -3.75
CA GLY A 63 -10.67 5.31 -4.68
C GLY A 63 -11.10 4.96 -6.09
N GLY A 64 -10.64 3.82 -6.63
CA GLY A 64 -11.08 3.31 -7.93
C GLY A 64 -12.57 3.03 -8.00
N ALA A 65 -13.13 2.41 -6.96
CA ALA A 65 -14.56 2.10 -6.90
C ALA A 65 -15.43 3.37 -6.87
N MET A 66 -15.00 4.42 -6.16
CA MET A 66 -15.70 5.70 -6.06
C MET A 66 -15.62 6.56 -7.33
N ALA A 67 -14.59 6.36 -8.16
CA ALA A 67 -14.41 7.09 -9.41
C ALA A 67 -15.56 6.91 -10.41
N ARG A 68 -16.35 5.83 -10.27
CA ARG A 68 -17.57 5.61 -11.07
C ARG A 68 -18.65 6.68 -10.83
N TYR A 69 -18.72 7.26 -9.63
CA TYR A 69 -19.77 8.22 -9.24
C TYR A 69 -19.35 9.69 -9.34
N ARG A 70 -18.05 10.00 -9.31
CA ARG A 70 -17.51 11.38 -9.34
C ARG A 70 -16.27 11.49 -10.23
N ALA A 71 -16.41 11.12 -11.50
CA ALA A 71 -15.39 11.39 -12.50
C ALA A 71 -15.43 12.89 -12.87
N LEU A 72 -14.82 13.75 -12.04
CA LEU A 72 -14.89 15.19 -12.25
C LEU A 72 -13.61 15.77 -12.91
N TRP A 73 -12.44 15.10 -12.85
CA TRP A 73 -11.15 15.74 -13.22
C TRP A 73 -10.21 14.87 -14.07
N GLY A 74 -10.71 13.77 -14.66
CA GLY A 74 -9.91 12.92 -15.55
C GLY A 74 -10.57 11.62 -16.02
N GLY A 75 -11.92 11.53 -15.95
CA GLY A 75 -12.70 10.32 -16.21
C GLY A 75 -13.95 10.57 -17.05
#